data_AF-A0A966WKI5-F1
#
_entry.id   AF-A0A966WKI5-F1
#
_cell.length_a   1.000
_cell.length_b   1.000
_cell.length_c   1.000
_cell.angle_alpha   90.00
_cell.angle_beta   90.00
_cell.angle_gamma   90.00
#
_symmetry.space_group_name_H-M   'P 1'
#
loop_
_entity.id
_entity.type
_entity.pdbx_description
1 polymer ?
#
loop_
_entity_poly.entity_id
_entity_poly.type
_entity_poly.pdbx_seq_one_letter_code
_entity_poly.pdbx_strand_id
1 'polypeptide(L)'
;VKVWEALADGLLDAAIAARLEAHWVGRSEAERSQAWIDRQLGKVHDALAAMSQGLADNSMCAGIHLSLADIAVGCALGYLDFRFPNIAWRRDYPNLDKLQEKLMQRQSFIDTLPA
;
A
#
# COMPACT_ATOMS: atom_id res chain seq x y z
N VAL A 1 9.61 8.82 10.74
CA VAL A 1 9.99 7.48 10.23
C VAL A 1 9.12 6.38 10.83
N LYS A 2 9.21 6.08 12.13
CA LYS A 2 8.48 4.95 12.76
C LYS A 2 6.96 4.90 12.49
N VAL A 3 6.27 6.04 12.50
CA VAL A 3 4.81 6.11 12.23
C VAL A 3 4.49 5.71 10.79
N TRP A 4 5.31 6.13 9.83
CA TRP A 4 5.12 5.83 8.41
C TRP A 4 5.35 4.36 8.09
N GLU A 5 6.41 3.80 8.67
CA GLU A 5 6.72 2.37 8.57
C GLU A 5 5.56 1.54 9.12
N ALA A 6 5.06 1.85 10.31
CA ALA A 6 3.92 1.16 10.91
C ALA A 6 2.63 1.25 10.05
N LEU A 7 2.39 2.38 9.40
CA LEU A 7 1.25 2.53 8.47
C LEU A 7 1.44 1.68 7.21
N ALA A 8 2.65 1.66 6.63
CA ALA A 8 2.96 0.90 5.42
C ALA A 8 2.88 -0.61 5.67
N ASP A 9 3.46 -1.07 6.78
CA ASP A 9 3.41 -2.47 7.18
C ASP A 9 1.97 -2.90 7.48
N GLY A 10 1.22 -2.08 8.23
CA GLY A 10 -0.18 -2.37 8.53
C GLY A 10 -1.07 -2.44 7.29
N LEU A 11 -0.81 -1.60 6.29
CA LEU A 11 -1.48 -1.66 4.98
C LEU A 11 -1.14 -2.97 4.26
N LEU A 12 0.15 -3.32 4.17
CA LEU A 12 0.61 -4.54 3.50
C LEU A 12 0.05 -5.81 4.16
N ASP A 13 0.12 -5.89 5.49
CA ASP A 13 -0.41 -7.03 6.25
C ASP A 13 -1.92 -7.22 6.02
N ALA A 14 -2.68 -6.12 6.03
CA ALA A 14 -4.11 -6.16 5.74
C ALA A 14 -4.39 -6.60 4.30
N ALA A 15 -3.65 -6.04 3.32
CA ALA A 15 -3.80 -6.40 1.92
C ALA A 15 -3.45 -7.88 1.67
N ILE A 16 -2.37 -8.39 2.25
CA ILE A 16 -1.98 -9.81 2.15
C ILE A 16 -3.05 -10.71 2.78
N ALA A 17 -3.55 -10.36 3.97
CA ALA A 17 -4.59 -11.12 4.64
C ALA A 17 -5.89 -11.18 3.81
N ALA A 18 -6.33 -10.06 3.23
CA ALA A 18 -7.47 -10.01 2.32
C ALA A 18 -7.26 -10.91 1.10
N ARG A 19 -6.07 -10.83 0.49
CA ARG A 19 -5.74 -11.59 -0.72
C ARG A 19 -5.68 -13.10 -0.46
N LEU A 20 -5.07 -13.51 0.65
CA LEU A 20 -4.99 -14.93 1.03
C LEU A 20 -6.39 -15.49 1.30
N GLU A 21 -7.24 -14.77 2.02
CA GLU A 21 -8.64 -15.15 2.23
C GLU A 21 -9.37 -15.36 0.89
N ALA A 22 -9.16 -14.47 -0.08
CA ALA A 22 -9.82 -14.50 -1.37
C ALA A 22 -9.27 -15.53 -2.37
N HIS A 23 -7.97 -15.87 -2.31
CA HIS A 23 -7.30 -16.59 -3.40
C HIS A 23 -6.46 -17.80 -2.98
N TRP A 24 -6.23 -18.02 -1.69
CA TRP A 24 -5.44 -19.16 -1.25
C TRP A 24 -6.17 -20.47 -1.57
N VAL A 25 -5.48 -21.36 -2.28
CA VAL A 25 -6.02 -22.66 -2.74
C VAL A 25 -6.32 -23.64 -1.61
N GLY A 26 -5.76 -23.39 -0.42
CA GLY A 26 -6.01 -24.20 0.77
C GLY A 26 -7.38 -23.98 1.42
N ARG A 27 -8.17 -22.99 0.94
CA ARG A 27 -9.56 -22.77 1.37
C ARG A 27 -10.52 -22.93 0.21
N SER A 28 -11.52 -23.77 0.42
CA SER A 28 -12.70 -23.84 -0.42
C SER A 28 -13.49 -22.53 -0.36
N GLU A 29 -14.35 -22.28 -1.35
CA GLU A 29 -15.14 -21.06 -1.42
C GLU A 29 -16.06 -20.88 -0.20
N ALA A 30 -16.62 -21.98 0.34
CA ALA A 30 -17.49 -21.96 1.51
C ALA A 30 -16.77 -21.63 2.84
N GLU A 31 -15.44 -21.80 2.88
CA GLU A 31 -14.63 -21.47 4.05
C GLU A 31 -14.16 -20.02 4.06
N ARG A 32 -14.40 -19.27 2.97
CA ARG A 32 -13.97 -17.88 2.83
C ARG A 32 -14.95 -16.94 3.51
N SER A 33 -14.42 -15.95 4.21
CA SER A 33 -15.23 -14.91 4.85
C SER A 33 -15.15 -13.59 4.12
N GLN A 34 -16.22 -13.22 3.39
CA GLN A 34 -16.30 -11.90 2.76
C GLN A 34 -16.20 -10.77 3.78
N ALA A 35 -16.87 -10.91 4.93
CA ALA A 35 -16.80 -9.93 6.01
C ALA A 35 -15.36 -9.72 6.54
N TRP A 36 -14.52 -10.76 6.50
CA TRP A 36 -13.11 -10.63 6.86
C TRP A 36 -12.30 -9.89 5.79
N ILE A 37 -12.54 -10.20 4.51
CA ILE A 37 -11.94 -9.47 3.37
C ILE A 37 -12.29 -7.99 3.48
N ASP A 38 -13.58 -7.66 3.61
CA ASP A 38 -14.07 -6.29 3.71
C ASP A 38 -13.44 -5.56 4.89
N ARG A 39 -13.30 -6.23 6.05
CA ARG A 39 -12.63 -5.67 7.22
C ARG A 39 -11.17 -5.34 6.96
N GLN A 40 -10.42 -6.20 6.26
CA GLN A 40 -9.03 -5.91 5.95
C GLN A 40 -8.89 -4.80 4.89
N LEU A 41 -9.75 -4.81 3.87
CA LEU A 41 -9.76 -3.73 2.88
C LEU A 41 -10.14 -2.39 3.51
N GLY A 42 -11.01 -2.36 4.52
CA GLY A 42 -11.27 -1.17 5.33
C GLY A 42 -9.99 -0.60 5.94
N LYS A 43 -9.13 -1.45 6.52
CA LYS A 43 -7.83 -1.01 7.06
C LYS A 43 -6.89 -0.48 5.97
N VAL A 44 -6.90 -1.07 4.77
CA VAL A 44 -6.11 -0.58 3.63
C VAL A 44 -6.55 0.84 3.28
N HIS A 45 -7.87 1.08 3.19
CA HIS A 45 -8.42 2.41 2.93
C HIS A 45 -8.10 3.41 4.04
N ASP A 46 -8.24 3.02 5.32
CA ASP A 46 -7.91 3.88 6.46
C ASP A 46 -6.41 4.24 6.48
N ALA A 47 -5.53 3.27 6.17
CA ALA A 47 -4.10 3.50 6.07
C ALA A 47 -3.74 4.45 4.92
N LEU A 48 -4.34 4.27 3.74
CA LEU A 48 -4.16 5.18 2.60
C LEU A 48 -4.60 6.61 2.95
N ALA A 49 -5.76 6.76 3.61
CA ALA A 49 -6.25 8.07 4.05
C ALA A 49 -5.27 8.72 5.04
N ALA A 50 -4.79 7.97 6.03
CA ALA A 50 -3.82 8.44 7.01
C ALA A 50 -2.47 8.82 6.37
N MET A 51 -1.97 8.02 5.42
CA MET A 51 -0.76 8.33 4.66
C MET A 51 -0.93 9.59 3.81
N SER A 52 -2.04 9.72 3.08
CA SER A 52 -2.31 10.90 2.26
C SER A 52 -2.39 12.16 3.13
N GLN A 53 -3.09 12.09 4.26
CA GLN A 53 -3.16 13.21 5.22
C GLN A 53 -1.78 13.54 5.80
N GLY A 54 -1.00 12.54 6.19
CA GLY A 54 0.33 12.72 6.76
C GLY A 54 1.35 13.27 5.75
N LEU A 55 1.21 12.92 4.47
CA LEU A 55 2.07 13.44 3.41
C LEU A 55 1.74 14.90 3.15
N ALA A 56 0.44 15.24 3.11
CA ALA A 56 -0.06 16.56 2.74
C ALA A 56 0.60 17.03 1.42
N ASP A 57 1.27 18.19 1.46
CA ASP A 57 2.00 18.77 0.33
C ASP A 57 3.51 18.44 0.33
N ASN A 58 3.97 17.59 1.24
CA ASN A 58 5.38 17.21 1.30
C ASN A 58 5.76 16.29 0.14
N SER A 59 7.02 16.43 -0.31
CA SER A 59 7.55 15.62 -1.42
C SER A 59 8.22 14.32 -1.00
N MET A 60 8.32 14.08 0.31
CA MET A 60 8.83 12.88 0.99
C MET A 60 8.06 12.68 2.29
N CYS A 61 7.96 11.45 2.77
CA CYS A 61 7.30 11.08 4.02
C CYS A 61 7.99 11.65 5.27
N ALA A 62 9.31 11.82 5.24
CA ALA A 62 10.06 12.35 6.37
C ALA A 62 11.21 13.27 5.95
N GLY A 63 11.10 14.56 6.28
CA GLY A 63 12.12 15.56 5.92
C GLY A 63 12.15 15.82 4.42
N ILE A 64 13.35 16.05 3.87
CA ILE A 64 13.55 16.41 2.45
C ILE A 64 14.30 15.36 1.63
N HIS A 65 14.83 14.32 2.28
CA HIS A 65 15.60 13.26 1.64
C HIS A 65 14.83 11.95 1.68
N LEU A 66 15.17 11.04 0.75
CA LEU A 66 14.65 9.68 0.80
C LEU A 66 15.00 9.04 2.14
N SER A 67 14.00 8.41 2.76
CA SER A 67 14.15 7.69 4.00
C SER A 67 13.50 6.30 3.91
N LEU A 68 13.66 5.50 4.95
CA LEU A 68 12.98 4.21 5.08
C LEU A 68 11.45 4.35 4.98
N ALA A 69 10.89 5.48 5.44
CA ALA A 69 9.46 5.74 5.33
C ALA A 69 8.97 5.75 3.88
N ASP A 70 9.71 6.42 2.99
CA ASP A 70 9.38 6.51 1.57
C ASP A 70 9.49 5.15 0.88
N ILE A 71 10.51 4.37 1.24
CA ILE A 71 10.70 3.02 0.71
C ILE A 71 9.53 2.11 1.13
N ALA A 72 9.17 2.13 2.42
CA ALA A 72 8.07 1.32 2.95
C ALA A 72 6.73 1.69 2.29
N VAL A 73 6.42 2.98 2.21
CA VAL A 73 5.21 3.47 1.51
C VAL A 73 5.25 3.10 0.03
N GLY A 74 6.38 3.27 -0.65
CA GLY A 74 6.52 2.94 -2.06
C GLY A 74 6.27 1.46 -2.36
N CYS A 75 6.78 0.57 -1.52
CA CYS A 75 6.53 -0.87 -1.61
C CYS A 75 5.06 -1.22 -1.34
N ALA A 76 4.45 -0.60 -0.32
CA ALA A 76 3.04 -0.81 0.02
C ALA A 76 2.10 -0.42 -1.12
N LEU A 77 2.29 0.77 -1.69
CA LEU A 77 1.52 1.27 -2.84
C LEU A 77 1.77 0.44 -4.10
N GLY A 78 3.03 0.06 -4.37
CA GLY A 78 3.37 -0.82 -5.48
C GLY A 78 2.72 -2.21 -5.37
N TYR A 79 2.56 -2.74 -4.15
CA TYR A 79 1.85 -4.00 -3.94
C TYR A 79 0.34 -3.88 -4.24
N LEU A 80 -0.27 -2.74 -3.92
CA LEU A 80 -1.67 -2.48 -4.29
C LEU A 80 -1.84 -2.43 -5.80
N ASP A 81 -0.97 -1.73 -6.53
CA ASP A 81 -0.99 -1.73 -8.01
C ASP A 81 -0.86 -3.16 -8.58
N PHE A 82 -0.01 -3.98 -7.98
CA PHE A 82 0.25 -5.33 -8.46
C PHE A 82 -0.88 -6.34 -8.16
N ARG A 83 -1.46 -6.29 -6.96
CA ARG A 83 -2.40 -7.32 -6.48
C ARG A 83 -3.85 -6.87 -6.35
N PHE A 84 -4.10 -5.56 -6.38
CA PHE A 84 -5.41 -4.95 -6.19
C PHE A 84 -5.70 -3.87 -7.24
N PRO A 85 -5.69 -4.19 -8.55
CA PRO A 85 -5.92 -3.22 -9.62
C PRO A 85 -7.33 -2.59 -9.59
N ASN A 86 -8.26 -3.20 -8.83
CA ASN A 86 -9.60 -2.68 -8.60
C ASN A 86 -9.65 -1.55 -7.56
N ILE A 87 -8.62 -1.37 -6.74
CA ILE A 87 -8.52 -0.26 -5.78
C ILE A 87 -7.94 0.95 -6.51
N ALA A 88 -8.79 1.95 -6.78
CA ALA A 88 -8.41 3.16 -7.50
C ALA A 88 -7.64 4.18 -6.64
N TRP A 89 -6.69 3.72 -5.81
CA TRP A 89 -6.01 4.55 -4.81
C TRP A 89 -5.26 5.75 -5.42
N ARG A 90 -4.71 5.62 -6.63
CA ARG A 90 -4.03 6.72 -7.33
C ARG A 90 -4.98 7.89 -7.63
N ARG A 91 -6.20 7.55 -8.06
CA ARG A 91 -7.25 8.54 -8.34
C ARG A 91 -7.71 9.22 -7.05
N ASP A 92 -7.88 8.42 -6.00
CA ASP A 92 -8.48 8.89 -4.75
C ASP A 92 -7.44 9.66 -3.88
N TYR A 93 -6.14 9.41 -4.05
CA TYR A 93 -5.03 10.04 -3.31
C TYR A 93 -3.92 10.55 -4.25
N PRO A 94 -4.14 11.65 -4.98
CA PRO A 94 -3.22 12.15 -6.01
C PRO A 94 -1.85 12.63 -5.45
N ASN A 95 -1.74 12.94 -4.16
CA ASN A 95 -0.46 13.26 -3.55
C ASN A 95 0.42 12.01 -3.33
N LEU A 96 -0.20 10.89 -2.95
CA LEU A 96 0.48 9.59 -2.88
C LEU A 96 0.88 9.11 -4.27
N ASP A 97 0.03 9.33 -5.27
CA ASP A 97 0.32 9.02 -6.67
C ASP A 97 1.60 9.73 -7.15
N LYS A 98 1.70 11.04 -6.93
CA LYS A 98 2.89 11.84 -7.24
C LYS A 98 4.15 11.33 -6.52
N LEU A 99 4.03 10.96 -5.23
CA LEU A 99 5.13 10.36 -4.50
C LEU A 99 5.56 9.04 -5.15
N GLN A 100 4.60 8.18 -5.48
CA GLN A 100 4.86 6.89 -6.11
C GLN A 100 5.54 7.04 -7.46
N GLU A 101 5.06 7.92 -8.34
CA GLU A 101 5.69 8.20 -9.63
C GLU A 101 7.16 8.59 -9.48
N LYS A 102 7.47 9.47 -8.52
CA LYS A 102 8.84 9.89 -8.22
C LYS A 102 9.70 8.72 -7.70
N LEU A 103 9.14 7.86 -6.85
CA LEU A 103 9.84 6.69 -6.33
C LEU A 103 10.11 5.65 -7.42
N MET A 104 9.15 5.40 -8.30
CA MET A 104 9.25 4.43 -9.40
C MET A 104 10.27 4.81 -10.47
N GLN A 105 10.70 6.07 -10.54
CA GLN A 105 11.80 6.50 -11.42
C GLN A 105 13.19 6.11 -10.89
N ARG A 106 13.30 5.66 -9.64
CA ARG A 106 14.58 5.27 -9.04
C ARG A 106 15.00 3.89 -9.52
N GLN A 107 16.27 3.74 -9.88
CA GLN A 107 16.82 2.45 -10.32
C GLN A 107 16.53 1.30 -9.35
N SER A 108 16.61 1.56 -8.05
CA SER A 108 16.29 0.56 -7.02
C SER A 108 14.84 0.04 -7.09
N PHE A 109 13.86 0.88 -7.45
CA PHE A 109 12.47 0.44 -7.62
C PHE A 109 12.25 -0.27 -8.96
N ILE A 110 12.91 0.23 -10.02
CA ILE A 110 12.85 -0.37 -11.35
C ILE A 110 13.38 -1.81 -11.32
N ASP A 111 14.54 -2.02 -10.68
CA ASP A 111 15.21 -3.32 -10.63
C ASP A 111 14.50 -4.34 -9.73
N THR A 112 13.60 -3.90 -8.85
CA THR A 112 12.92 -4.75 -7.86
C THR A 112 11.40 -4.76 -8.03
N LEU A 113 10.91 -4.52 -9.24
CA LEU A 113 9.50 -4.69 -9.54
C LEU A 113 9.05 -6.14 -9.25
N PRO A 114 7.86 -6.33 -8.64
CA PRO A 114 7.34 -7.66 -8.38
C PRO A 114 7.00 -8.39 -9.70
N ALA A 115 7.34 -9.67 -9.78
CA ALA A 115 7.10 -10.56 -10.91
C ALA A 115 5.76 -11.31 -10.82
#